data_AF-A0A8C2HWS2-F1
#
_entry.id   AF-A0A8C2HWS2-F1
#
_cell.length_a   1.000
_cell.length_b   1.000
_cell.length_c   1.000
_cell.angle_alpha   90.00
_cell.angle_beta   90.00
_cell.angle_gamma   90.00
#
_symmetry.space_group_name_H-M   'P 1'
#
loop_
_entity.id
_entity.type
_entity.pdbx_description
1 polymer ?
#
loop_
_entity_poly.entity_id
_entity_poly.type
_entity_poly.pdbx_seq_one_letter_code
_entity_poly.pdbx_strand_id
1 'polypeptide(L)'
;MLHRRDRGKPTESSKEAKIQNYGELEAKDYIPGAEVLEVEEKVDEEEEEDGWESASMSEDDDDDEWVNVYHSSDEDQTEVAEKLQSIPEDERKAKAAVVSTSRLLTQDDFKKIRVAQMAKEVSAAPGKGQKRKNVESDEEEERGEILSLRDIERLHKKPKSDKETRLATAMAGRTDRKEFVRKRSKLNPFASTSNKEKKRKKNFMMMKHSQDVRTKGKRSFRDKQIALRDALLKKRKHK
;
A
#
# COMPACT_ATOMS: atom_id res chain seq x y z
N MET A 1 -11.33 2.98 -4.47
CA MET A 1 -11.84 1.73 -3.82
C MET A 1 -11.31 1.61 -2.39
N LEU A 2 -12.17 1.41 -1.37
CA LEU A 2 -11.74 1.29 0.04
C LEU A 2 -10.69 0.19 0.26
N HIS A 3 -9.76 0.45 1.18
CA HIS A 3 -8.73 -0.49 1.59
C HIS A 3 -9.34 -1.74 2.24
N ARG A 4 -8.68 -2.91 2.07
CA ARG A 4 -9.19 -4.20 2.58
C ARG A 4 -9.43 -4.21 4.10
N ARG A 5 -8.74 -3.34 4.85
CA ARG A 5 -8.88 -3.21 6.31
C ARG A 5 -10.11 -2.41 6.73
N ASP A 6 -10.65 -1.59 5.82
CA ASP A 6 -11.73 -0.64 6.11
C ASP A 6 -13.07 -1.08 5.49
N ARG A 7 -13.03 -2.03 4.56
CA ARG A 7 -14.23 -2.72 4.05
C ARG A 7 -14.96 -3.43 5.19
N GLY A 8 -16.26 -3.18 5.31
CA GLY A 8 -17.14 -3.82 6.29
C GLY A 8 -17.07 -3.21 7.69
N LYS A 9 -16.29 -2.15 7.91
CA LYS A 9 -16.42 -1.33 9.11
C LYS A 9 -17.66 -0.44 8.98
N PRO A 10 -18.45 -0.24 10.04
CA PRO A 10 -19.59 0.65 10.00
C PRO A 10 -19.12 2.09 9.82
N THR A 11 -19.46 2.66 8.66
CA THR A 11 -19.29 4.09 8.35
C THR A 11 -20.53 4.86 8.83
N GLU A 12 -20.46 6.18 8.89
CA GLU A 12 -21.62 7.00 9.27
C GLU A 12 -22.80 6.78 8.32
N SER A 13 -22.54 6.72 7.02
CA SER A 13 -23.54 6.34 6.01
C SER A 13 -24.18 4.97 6.31
N SER A 14 -23.38 3.99 6.74
CA SER A 14 -23.91 2.66 7.11
C SER A 14 -24.75 2.68 8.39
N LYS A 15 -24.51 3.63 9.31
CA LYS A 15 -25.30 3.78 10.54
C LYS A 15 -26.64 4.46 10.27
N GLU A 16 -26.67 5.38 9.31
CA GLU A 16 -27.90 6.09 8.89
C GLU A 16 -28.77 5.25 7.94
N ALA A 17 -28.19 4.25 7.27
CA ALA A 17 -28.92 3.35 6.39
C ALA A 17 -29.98 2.54 7.17
N LYS A 18 -31.25 2.88 6.96
CA LYS A 18 -32.42 2.17 7.51
C LYS A 18 -33.10 1.37 6.41
N ILE A 19 -33.55 0.16 6.74
CA ILE A 19 -34.36 -0.67 5.83
C ILE A 19 -35.78 -0.11 5.84
N GLN A 20 -36.27 0.32 4.68
CA GLN A 20 -37.65 0.80 4.51
C GLN A 20 -38.63 -0.36 4.32
N ASN A 21 -39.85 -0.18 4.80
CA ASN A 21 -40.94 -1.12 4.58
C ASN A 21 -41.57 -0.92 3.20
N TYR A 22 -42.31 -1.94 2.74
CA TYR A 22 -43.02 -1.85 1.47
C TYR A 22 -44.01 -0.66 1.47
N GLY A 23 -43.80 0.29 0.57
CA GLY A 23 -44.62 1.49 0.43
C GLY A 23 -44.27 2.66 1.36
N GLU A 24 -43.21 2.54 2.17
CA GLU A 24 -42.66 3.67 2.94
C GLU A 24 -41.97 4.66 1.98
N LEU A 25 -42.28 5.95 2.09
CA LEU A 25 -41.64 7.01 1.32
C LEU A 25 -40.76 7.84 2.26
N GLU A 26 -39.45 7.87 2.00
CA GLU A 26 -38.53 8.78 2.68
C GLU A 26 -38.31 10.03 1.83
N ALA A 27 -39.19 11.01 2.00
CA ALA A 27 -39.01 12.34 1.44
C ALA A 27 -38.24 13.21 2.46
N LYS A 28 -37.14 13.81 2.03
CA LYS A 28 -36.36 14.76 2.84
C LYS A 28 -36.68 16.17 2.39
N ASP A 29 -36.98 17.04 3.35
CA ASP A 29 -37.24 18.48 3.10
C ASP A 29 -35.94 19.30 2.97
N TYR A 30 -34.78 18.64 2.98
CA TYR A 30 -33.45 19.24 2.93
C TYR A 30 -32.51 18.47 2.01
N ILE A 31 -31.46 19.15 1.52
CA ILE A 31 -30.37 18.53 0.77
C ILE A 31 -29.40 17.88 1.77
N PRO A 32 -29.17 16.55 1.72
CA PRO A 32 -28.21 15.90 2.60
C PRO A 32 -26.80 16.47 2.42
N GLY A 33 -26.06 16.74 3.50
CA GLY A 33 -24.73 17.33 3.43
C GLY A 33 -24.72 18.87 3.37
N ALA A 34 -25.88 19.51 3.22
CA ALA A 34 -25.98 20.97 3.28
C ALA A 34 -25.70 21.54 4.68
N GLU A 35 -25.68 20.72 5.73
CA GLU A 35 -25.27 21.10 7.09
C GLU A 35 -23.81 21.58 7.19
N VAL A 36 -22.99 21.25 6.19
CA VAL A 36 -21.56 21.62 6.11
C VAL A 36 -21.38 23.07 5.66
N LEU A 37 -22.40 23.65 5.03
CA LEU A 37 -22.35 25.03 4.57
C LEU A 37 -22.66 25.96 5.74
N GLU A 38 -21.77 26.91 5.97
CA GLU A 38 -22.00 27.94 6.95
C GLU A 38 -23.18 28.81 6.51
N VAL A 39 -24.18 28.92 7.39
CA VAL A 39 -25.20 29.96 7.29
C VAL A 39 -24.47 31.26 7.60
N GLU A 40 -24.50 32.20 6.67
CA GLU A 40 -23.87 33.52 6.79
C GLU A 40 -24.50 34.32 7.96
N GLU A 41 -24.10 33.97 9.18
CA GLU A 41 -24.20 34.79 10.39
C GLU A 41 -22.83 34.73 11.06
N LYS A 42 -21.87 35.43 10.44
CA LYS A 42 -20.68 36.02 11.06
C LYS A 42 -19.92 36.81 10.00
N VAL A 43 -20.27 38.09 9.91
CA VAL A 43 -19.29 39.11 9.53
C VAL A 43 -18.41 39.27 10.76
N ASP A 44 -17.35 38.48 10.88
CA ASP A 44 -16.25 38.78 11.80
C ASP A 44 -15.14 39.43 10.96
N GLU A 45 -14.76 40.60 11.44
CA GLU A 45 -13.96 41.64 10.79
C GLU A 45 -12.52 41.19 10.45
N GLU A 46 -11.98 41.88 9.44
CA GLU A 46 -10.57 41.93 9.05
C GLU A 46 -9.61 42.01 10.25
N GLU A 47 -8.57 41.18 10.27
CA GLU A 47 -7.29 41.56 10.88
C GLU A 47 -6.14 41.13 9.96
N GLU A 48 -5.15 42.03 9.92
CA GLU A 48 -4.26 42.35 8.82
C GLU A 48 -3.13 41.34 8.50
N GLU A 49 -2.65 41.54 7.28
CA GLU A 49 -1.46 41.07 6.60
C GLU A 49 -0.11 41.42 7.31
N ASP A 50 0.90 40.60 7.02
CA ASP A 50 2.35 40.87 7.03
C ASP A 50 3.21 40.91 8.31
N GLY A 51 4.16 39.97 8.37
CA GLY A 51 5.30 40.08 9.28
C GLY A 51 6.26 38.89 9.38
N TRP A 52 6.78 38.34 8.26
CA TRP A 52 7.92 37.40 8.32
C TRP A 52 8.97 37.67 7.22
N GLU A 53 9.82 38.67 7.46
CA GLU A 53 11.18 38.70 6.91
C GLU A 53 12.16 38.11 7.94
N SER A 54 12.83 37.01 7.60
CA SER A 54 14.25 36.79 7.90
C SER A 54 14.71 35.45 7.33
N ALA A 55 15.38 35.53 6.19
CA ALA A 55 16.19 34.46 5.64
C ALA A 55 17.43 34.23 6.53
N SER A 56 17.57 33.03 7.10
CA SER A 56 18.87 32.51 7.54
C SER A 56 19.13 31.18 6.87
N MET A 57 20.04 31.21 5.90
CA MET A 57 20.57 30.06 5.19
C MET A 57 21.54 29.30 6.10
N SER A 58 21.22 28.05 6.42
CA SER A 58 22.21 27.08 6.92
C SER A 58 22.07 25.79 6.12
N GLU A 59 23.12 25.52 5.35
CA GLU A 59 23.40 24.28 4.62
C GLU A 59 23.52 23.08 5.57
N ASP A 60 23.25 21.87 5.02
CA ASP A 60 23.70 20.54 5.49
C ASP A 60 22.80 19.81 6.52
N ASP A 61 21.96 18.88 6.06
CA ASP A 61 22.24 17.43 6.15
C ASP A 61 21.14 16.63 5.39
N ASP A 62 21.58 15.64 4.62
CA ASP A 62 20.76 14.71 3.85
C ASP A 62 19.94 13.81 4.80
N ASP A 63 18.62 13.98 4.83
CA ASP A 63 17.72 12.90 5.22
C ASP A 63 16.45 12.93 4.36
N ASP A 64 16.24 11.86 3.58
CA ASP A 64 15.08 11.55 2.74
C ASP A 64 13.80 11.33 3.60
N GLU A 65 13.44 12.30 4.42
CA GLU A 65 12.21 12.31 5.20
C GLU A 65 11.15 13.11 4.45
N TRP A 66 10.03 12.45 4.13
CA TRP A 66 8.95 13.05 3.35
C TRP A 66 8.37 14.24 4.12
N VAL A 67 8.71 15.46 3.70
CA VAL A 67 8.14 16.69 4.24
C VAL A 67 6.64 16.68 3.94
N ASN A 68 5.83 16.60 4.99
CA ASN A 68 4.37 16.67 4.89
C ASN A 68 3.97 18.12 4.55
N VAL A 69 3.77 18.40 3.26
CA VAL A 69 3.21 19.68 2.81
C VAL A 69 1.72 19.68 3.15
N TYR A 70 1.39 20.27 4.30
CA TYR A 70 -0.01 20.50 4.68
C TYR A 70 -0.63 21.47 3.68
N HIS A 71 -1.58 20.99 2.88
CA HIS A 71 -2.43 21.87 2.09
C HIS A 71 -3.44 22.53 3.03
N SER A 72 -3.37 23.86 3.18
CA SER A 72 -4.23 24.66 4.05
C SER A 72 -5.73 24.37 3.93
N SER A 73 -6.20 23.83 2.80
CA SER A 73 -7.60 23.50 2.55
C SER A 73 -8.09 22.19 3.21
N ASP A 74 -7.20 21.31 3.66
CA ASP A 74 -7.57 20.00 4.27
C ASP A 74 -7.87 20.15 5.77
N GLU A 75 -7.23 21.12 6.44
CA GLU A 75 -7.37 21.35 7.88
C GLU A 75 -8.78 21.89 8.22
N ASP A 76 -9.26 22.89 7.46
CA ASP A 76 -10.60 23.47 7.64
C ASP A 76 -11.73 22.43 7.50
N GLN A 77 -11.58 21.47 6.57
CA GLN A 77 -12.59 20.43 6.35
C GLN A 77 -12.67 19.42 7.49
N THR A 78 -11.52 19.07 8.08
CA THR A 78 -11.49 18.18 9.24
C THR A 78 -12.10 18.83 10.47
N GLU A 79 -11.84 20.12 10.70
CA GLU A 79 -12.44 20.86 11.79
C GLU A 79 -13.96 20.99 11.65
N VAL A 80 -14.46 21.29 10.44
CA VAL A 80 -15.90 21.39 10.19
C VAL A 80 -16.58 20.03 10.40
N ALA A 81 -15.95 18.93 9.96
CA ALA A 81 -16.47 17.58 10.19
C ALA A 81 -16.53 17.23 11.68
N GLU A 82 -15.50 17.57 12.47
CA GLU A 82 -15.48 17.34 13.92
C GLU A 82 -16.53 18.20 14.66
N LYS A 83 -16.64 19.48 14.28
CA LYS A 83 -17.68 20.39 14.81
C LYS A 83 -19.06 19.84 14.52
N LEU A 84 -19.31 19.35 13.31
CA LEU A 84 -20.57 18.69 12.97
C LEU A 84 -20.78 17.43 13.80
N GLN A 85 -19.78 16.56 13.95
CA GLN A 85 -19.88 15.33 14.76
C GLN A 85 -20.28 15.59 16.22
N SER A 86 -19.93 16.75 16.78
CA SER A 86 -20.30 17.16 18.15
C SER A 86 -21.76 17.60 18.30
N ILE A 87 -22.41 18.03 17.21
CA ILE A 87 -23.80 18.52 17.18
C ILE A 87 -24.76 17.32 17.08
N PRO A 88 -25.89 17.29 17.81
CA PRO A 88 -26.88 16.22 17.70
C PRO A 88 -27.48 16.13 16.29
N GLU A 89 -27.86 14.92 15.86
CA GLU A 89 -28.34 14.66 14.49
C GLU A 89 -29.55 15.50 14.08
N ASP A 90 -30.45 15.80 15.01
CA ASP A 90 -31.65 16.57 14.76
C ASP A 90 -31.34 18.06 14.46
N GLU A 91 -30.33 18.62 15.12
CA GLU A 91 -29.87 19.98 14.85
C GLU A 91 -29.16 20.08 13.50
N ARG A 92 -28.44 19.01 13.07
CA ARG A 92 -27.84 18.97 11.73
C ARG A 92 -28.90 18.99 10.63
N LYS A 93 -29.97 18.20 10.80
CA LYS A 93 -31.11 18.18 9.87
C LYS A 93 -31.80 19.53 9.81
N ALA A 94 -32.00 20.18 10.95
CA ALA A 94 -32.57 21.53 11.01
C ALA A 94 -31.68 22.56 10.28
N LYS A 95 -30.36 22.52 10.49
CA LYS A 95 -29.41 23.38 9.77
C LYS A 95 -29.45 23.15 8.26
N ALA A 96 -29.42 21.90 7.81
CA ALA A 96 -29.53 21.57 6.39
C ALA A 96 -30.86 22.05 5.78
N ALA A 97 -31.97 21.93 6.51
CA ALA A 97 -33.28 22.42 6.07
C ALA A 97 -33.31 23.95 5.96
N VAL A 98 -32.75 24.67 6.94
CA VAL A 98 -32.62 26.12 6.88
C VAL A 98 -31.78 26.55 5.68
N VAL A 99 -30.60 25.97 5.46
CA VAL A 99 -29.73 26.29 4.30
C VAL A 99 -30.45 26.00 2.98
N SER A 100 -31.12 24.86 2.87
CA SER A 100 -31.83 24.45 1.65
C SER A 100 -33.02 25.35 1.32
N THR A 101 -33.63 25.97 2.33
CA THR A 101 -34.80 26.84 2.15
C THR A 101 -34.42 28.32 2.03
N SER A 102 -33.30 28.75 2.63
CA SER A 102 -32.90 30.16 2.70
C SER A 102 -31.96 30.59 1.56
N ARG A 103 -31.07 29.71 1.10
CA ARG A 103 -29.97 30.06 0.18
C ARG A 103 -30.08 29.36 -1.17
N LEU A 104 -29.74 30.08 -2.24
CA LEU A 104 -29.51 29.50 -3.56
C LEU A 104 -28.08 28.93 -3.63
N LEU A 105 -27.98 27.63 -3.87
CA LEU A 105 -26.73 26.89 -3.79
C LEU A 105 -25.89 27.02 -5.07
N THR A 106 -24.61 27.38 -4.93
CA THR A 106 -23.69 27.50 -6.07
C THR A 106 -22.98 26.18 -6.38
N GLN A 107 -22.34 26.08 -7.55
CA GLN A 107 -21.62 24.87 -7.95
C GLN A 107 -20.49 24.51 -6.98
N ASP A 108 -19.83 25.50 -6.38
CA ASP A 108 -18.76 25.26 -5.41
C ASP A 108 -19.32 24.73 -4.09
N ASP A 109 -20.51 25.18 -3.69
CA ASP A 109 -21.18 24.63 -2.53
C ASP A 109 -21.60 23.17 -2.76
N PHE A 110 -22.07 22.82 -3.98
CA PHE A 110 -22.31 21.42 -4.34
C PHE A 110 -21.04 20.56 -4.31
N LYS A 111 -19.88 21.12 -4.65
CA LYS A 111 -18.60 20.42 -4.49
C LYS A 111 -18.31 20.16 -3.01
N LYS A 112 -18.47 21.18 -2.14
CA LYS A 112 -18.29 21.04 -0.70
C LYS A 112 -19.22 19.96 -0.10
N ILE A 113 -20.50 19.98 -0.48
CA ILE A 113 -21.47 18.95 -0.07
C ILE A 113 -21.01 17.55 -0.51
N ARG A 114 -20.57 17.40 -1.77
CA ARG A 114 -20.10 16.11 -2.28
C ARG A 114 -18.87 15.62 -1.53
N VAL A 115 -17.89 16.48 -1.29
CA VAL A 115 -16.66 16.13 -0.54
C VAL A 115 -17.03 15.64 0.87
N ALA A 116 -17.94 16.32 1.56
CA ALA A 116 -18.39 15.90 2.88
C ALA A 116 -19.16 14.57 2.87
N GLN A 117 -20.03 14.35 1.88
CA GLN A 117 -20.73 13.06 1.70
C GLN A 117 -19.75 11.93 1.42
N MET A 118 -18.76 12.16 0.56
CA MET A 118 -17.68 11.21 0.28
C MET A 118 -16.88 10.88 1.54
N ALA A 119 -16.56 11.90 2.35
CA ALA A 119 -15.90 11.70 3.63
C ALA A 119 -16.74 10.84 4.59
N LYS A 120 -18.06 11.03 4.63
CA LYS A 120 -19.01 10.25 5.43
C LYS A 120 -19.08 8.77 5.03
N GLU A 121 -18.93 8.48 3.73
CA GLU A 121 -18.87 7.12 3.21
C GLU A 121 -17.51 6.45 3.48
N VAL A 122 -16.43 7.21 3.50
CA VAL A 122 -15.06 6.70 3.60
C VAL A 122 -14.57 6.60 5.06
N SER A 123 -14.98 7.53 5.92
CA SER A 123 -14.61 7.56 7.33
C SER A 123 -15.30 6.44 8.11
N ALA A 124 -14.64 5.29 8.16
CA ALA A 124 -14.97 4.26 9.14
C ALA A 124 -14.61 4.77 10.55
N ALA A 125 -15.45 4.44 11.56
CA ALA A 125 -15.30 4.88 12.94
C ALA A 125 -13.82 4.95 13.41
N PRO A 126 -13.41 6.03 14.11
CA PRO A 126 -12.01 6.30 14.42
C PRO A 126 -11.41 5.18 15.30
N GLY A 127 -10.73 4.24 14.66
CA GLY A 127 -9.87 3.30 15.35
C GLY A 127 -8.57 4.02 15.71
N LYS A 128 -8.08 3.87 16.95
CA LYS A 128 -6.75 4.37 17.36
C LYS A 128 -5.68 3.88 16.38
N GLY A 129 -5.16 4.79 15.56
CA GLY A 129 -4.01 4.54 14.68
C GLY A 129 -4.33 4.55 13.19
N GLN A 130 -4.86 5.66 12.68
CA GLN A 130 -4.91 5.93 11.24
C GLN A 130 -3.52 6.38 10.76
N LYS A 131 -2.60 5.42 10.57
CA LYS A 131 -1.22 5.70 10.13
C LYS A 131 -1.07 5.92 8.61
N ARG A 132 -2.14 5.85 7.84
CA ARG A 132 -2.13 6.03 6.38
C ARG A 132 -3.42 6.74 5.97
N LYS A 133 -3.31 7.95 5.41
CA LYS A 133 -4.43 8.65 4.78
C LYS A 133 -4.93 7.78 3.63
N ASN A 134 -6.25 7.72 3.45
CA ASN A 134 -6.81 7.11 2.26
C ASN A 134 -6.27 7.95 1.10
N VAL A 135 -5.41 7.38 0.27
CA VAL A 135 -4.96 8.04 -0.96
C VAL A 135 -6.25 8.34 -1.71
N GLU A 136 -6.55 9.62 -1.84
CA GLU A 136 -7.53 10.12 -2.77
C GLU A 136 -7.14 9.46 -4.10
N SER A 137 -7.92 8.47 -4.51
CA SER A 137 -7.84 8.05 -5.90
C SER A 137 -8.34 9.30 -6.62
N ASP A 138 -7.41 10.10 -7.14
CA ASP A 138 -7.58 11.02 -8.27
C ASP A 138 -8.06 10.23 -9.50
N GLU A 139 -9.08 9.39 -9.33
CA GLU A 139 -9.87 8.76 -10.38
C GLU A 139 -11.12 9.60 -10.65
N GLU A 140 -11.16 10.85 -10.17
CA GLU A 140 -11.73 11.93 -10.96
C GLU A 140 -10.71 12.30 -12.05
N GLU A 141 -10.28 11.32 -12.86
CA GLU A 141 -9.80 11.66 -14.19
C GLU A 141 -10.99 12.35 -14.84
N GLU A 142 -10.85 13.67 -15.05
CA GLU A 142 -11.68 14.40 -15.99
C GLU A 142 -11.92 13.47 -17.17
N ARG A 143 -13.16 13.03 -17.35
CA ARG A 143 -13.58 12.34 -18.57
C ARG A 143 -13.56 13.37 -19.68
N GLY A 144 -12.38 13.88 -20.01
CA GLY A 144 -12.14 14.70 -21.16
C GLY A 144 -12.61 13.94 -22.40
N GLU A 145 -12.97 14.69 -23.43
CA GLU A 145 -13.48 14.15 -24.69
C GLU A 145 -12.53 13.15 -25.37
N ILE A 146 -11.25 13.10 -24.94
CA ILE A 146 -10.21 12.25 -25.47
C ILE A 146 -9.92 11.12 -24.48
N LEU A 147 -10.24 9.88 -24.87
CA LEU A 147 -9.93 8.69 -24.10
C LEU A 147 -8.42 8.47 -24.00
N SER A 148 -7.95 8.11 -22.80
CA SER A 148 -6.55 7.78 -22.60
C SER A 148 -6.19 6.43 -23.25
N LEU A 149 -4.93 6.26 -23.68
CA LEU A 149 -4.45 4.97 -24.20
C LEU A 149 -4.62 3.84 -23.16
N ARG A 150 -4.56 4.15 -21.86
CA ARG A 150 -4.76 3.15 -20.79
C ARG A 150 -6.19 2.59 -20.79
N ASP A 151 -7.19 3.44 -21.04
CA ASP A 151 -8.59 3.04 -21.10
C ASP A 151 -8.90 2.19 -22.33
N ILE A 152 -8.23 2.48 -23.44
CA ILE A 152 -8.36 1.74 -24.70
C ILE A 152 -7.64 0.38 -24.60
N GLU A 153 -6.42 0.37 -24.06
CA GLU A 153 -5.57 -0.82 -24.05
C GLU A 153 -5.97 -1.86 -22.99
N ARG A 154 -6.77 -1.47 -21.97
CA ARG A 154 -7.21 -2.35 -20.85
C ARG A 154 -6.09 -3.25 -20.34
N LEU A 155 -4.86 -2.70 -20.29
CA LEU A 155 -3.65 -3.40 -19.85
C LEU A 155 -3.67 -3.53 -18.33
N HIS A 156 -4.56 -4.39 -17.83
CA HIS A 156 -4.61 -4.74 -16.43
C HIS A 156 -3.56 -5.82 -16.13
N LYS A 157 -3.10 -5.85 -14.88
CA LYS A 157 -2.30 -6.96 -14.37
C LYS A 157 -3.10 -8.26 -14.53
N LYS A 158 -2.58 -9.23 -15.27
CA LYS A 158 -3.23 -10.53 -15.46
C LYS A 158 -3.75 -11.07 -14.12
N PRO A 159 -5.03 -11.50 -14.04
CA PRO A 159 -5.58 -12.06 -12.81
C PRO A 159 -4.76 -13.28 -12.38
N LYS A 160 -4.81 -13.60 -11.08
CA LYS A 160 -4.13 -14.79 -10.57
C LYS A 160 -4.72 -16.02 -11.26
N SER A 161 -3.87 -16.84 -11.87
CA SER A 161 -4.28 -18.08 -12.51
C SER A 161 -4.91 -19.05 -11.50
N ASP A 162 -6.05 -19.64 -11.84
CA ASP A 162 -6.65 -20.73 -11.06
C ASP A 162 -5.71 -21.91 -10.87
N LYS A 163 -6.01 -22.77 -9.89
CA LYS A 163 -5.18 -23.92 -9.58
C LYS A 163 -5.05 -24.85 -10.79
N GLU A 164 -6.12 -25.04 -11.55
CA GLU A 164 -6.17 -25.91 -12.73
C GLU A 164 -5.31 -25.39 -13.88
N THR A 165 -5.42 -24.10 -14.22
CA THR A 165 -4.62 -23.48 -15.29
C THR A 165 -3.13 -23.48 -14.96
N ARG A 166 -2.80 -23.32 -13.67
CA ARG A 166 -1.43 -23.43 -13.16
C ARG A 166 -0.90 -24.86 -13.23
N LEU A 167 -1.73 -25.86 -12.94
CA LEU A 167 -1.37 -27.27 -13.12
C LEU A 167 -1.19 -27.63 -14.60
N ALA A 168 -2.09 -27.17 -15.47
CA ALA A 168 -1.99 -27.37 -16.92
C ALA A 168 -0.71 -26.75 -17.50
N THR A 169 -0.39 -25.51 -17.10
CA THR A 169 0.88 -24.85 -17.49
C THR A 169 2.09 -25.62 -16.98
N ALA A 170 2.06 -26.12 -15.75
CA ALA A 170 3.14 -26.92 -15.18
C ALA A 170 3.30 -28.27 -15.89
N MET A 171 2.20 -28.92 -16.28
CA MET A 171 2.20 -30.17 -17.04
C MET A 171 2.71 -29.96 -18.46
N ALA A 172 2.27 -28.90 -19.14
CA ALA A 172 2.76 -28.50 -20.46
C ALA A 172 4.27 -28.18 -20.44
N GLY A 173 4.78 -27.53 -19.40
CA GLY A 173 6.21 -27.30 -19.22
C GLY A 173 7.02 -28.54 -18.83
N ARG A 174 6.37 -29.68 -18.57
CA ARG A 174 7.01 -30.94 -18.15
C ARG A 174 7.20 -31.93 -19.29
N THR A 175 6.49 -31.78 -20.41
CA THR A 175 6.45 -32.77 -21.50
C THR A 175 7.80 -32.98 -22.20
N ASP A 176 8.65 -31.94 -22.25
CA ASP A 176 9.92 -32.00 -22.99
C ASP A 176 11.13 -32.44 -22.14
N ARG A 177 10.98 -32.61 -20.82
CA ARG A 177 12.05 -33.11 -19.94
C ARG A 177 11.91 -34.61 -19.72
N LYS A 178 12.45 -35.40 -20.65
CA LYS A 178 12.48 -36.87 -20.55
C LYS A 178 13.13 -37.40 -19.28
N GLU A 179 14.14 -36.75 -18.70
CA GLU A 179 14.81 -37.24 -17.48
C GLU A 179 15.35 -36.10 -16.60
N PHE A 180 14.78 -35.93 -15.40
CA PHE A 180 15.34 -35.08 -14.33
C PHE A 180 16.49 -35.77 -13.57
N VAL A 181 17.05 -36.84 -14.13
CA VAL A 181 18.18 -37.52 -13.52
C VAL A 181 19.44 -36.89 -14.06
N ARG A 182 20.23 -36.30 -13.17
CA ARG A 182 21.56 -35.82 -13.47
C ARG A 182 22.32 -36.97 -14.15
N LYS A 183 22.64 -36.84 -15.44
CA LYS A 183 23.31 -37.89 -16.22
C LYS A 183 24.48 -38.44 -15.41
N ARG A 184 24.43 -39.72 -15.06
CA ARG A 184 25.55 -40.39 -14.37
C ARG A 184 26.74 -40.34 -15.33
N SER A 185 27.86 -39.79 -14.88
CA SER A 185 29.06 -39.66 -15.73
C SER A 185 29.72 -41.00 -16.02
N LYS A 186 29.40 -42.05 -15.24
CA LYS A 186 29.90 -43.40 -15.45
C LYS A 186 28.87 -44.18 -16.27
N LEU A 187 29.30 -44.63 -17.45
CA LEU A 187 28.49 -45.38 -18.41
C LEU A 187 28.19 -46.81 -17.95
N ASN A 188 29.02 -47.38 -17.06
CA ASN A 188 28.81 -48.72 -16.52
C ASN A 188 27.69 -48.71 -15.44
N PRO A 189 26.59 -49.47 -15.63
CA PRO A 189 25.49 -49.55 -14.67
C PRO A 189 25.88 -50.01 -13.26
N PHE A 190 26.95 -50.82 -13.13
CA PHE A 190 27.42 -51.39 -11.87
C PHE A 190 28.54 -50.59 -11.18
N ALA A 191 28.89 -49.41 -11.70
CA ALA A 191 29.98 -48.64 -11.14
C ALA A 191 29.64 -48.07 -9.74
N SER A 192 30.51 -48.33 -8.76
CA SER A 192 30.39 -47.77 -7.42
C SER A 192 30.68 -46.25 -7.40
N THR A 193 30.10 -45.56 -6.42
CA THR A 193 30.34 -44.13 -6.19
C THR A 193 31.57 -43.94 -5.31
N SER A 194 32.45 -43.00 -5.67
CA SER A 194 33.65 -42.70 -4.87
C SER A 194 33.28 -41.95 -3.58
N ASN A 195 34.13 -42.01 -2.54
CA ASN A 195 33.91 -41.21 -1.30
C ASN A 195 33.85 -39.70 -1.58
N LYS A 196 34.48 -39.24 -2.67
CA LYS A 196 34.40 -37.85 -3.15
C LYS A 196 33.03 -37.52 -3.74
N GLU A 197 32.40 -38.46 -4.43
CA GLU A 197 31.03 -38.34 -4.96
C GLU A 197 29.97 -38.47 -3.87
N LYS A 198 30.20 -39.34 -2.87
CA LYS A 198 29.33 -39.52 -1.69
C LYS A 198 29.41 -38.35 -0.70
N LYS A 199 30.44 -37.49 -0.79
CA LYS A 199 30.60 -36.34 0.10
C LYS A 199 29.45 -35.36 -0.15
N ARG A 200 28.45 -35.38 0.73
CA ARG A 200 27.36 -34.41 0.74
C ARG A 200 27.96 -33.01 0.96
N LYS A 201 28.00 -32.22 -0.10
CA LYS A 201 28.29 -30.79 0.02
C LYS A 201 27.03 -30.11 0.55
N LYS A 202 27.20 -29.13 1.43
CA LYS A 202 26.08 -28.29 1.90
C LYS A 202 25.44 -27.59 0.70
N ASN A 203 24.13 -27.33 0.77
CA ASN A 203 23.40 -26.61 -0.29
C ASN A 203 24.11 -25.27 -0.61
N PHE A 204 24.07 -24.84 -1.87
CA PHE A 204 24.79 -23.63 -2.33
C PHE A 204 24.48 -22.39 -1.47
N MET A 205 23.23 -22.21 -1.06
CA MET A 205 22.82 -21.11 -0.16
C MET A 205 23.53 -21.16 1.19
N MET A 206 23.77 -22.33 1.76
CA MET A 206 24.55 -22.46 3.00
C MET A 206 26.06 -22.35 2.77
N MET A 207 26.53 -22.76 1.59
CA MET A 207 27.94 -22.69 1.22
C MET A 207 28.39 -21.26 0.87
N LYS A 208 27.51 -20.43 0.28
CA LYS A 208 27.79 -19.02 -0.06
C LYS A 208 28.21 -18.20 1.18
N HIS A 209 27.62 -18.49 2.33
CA HIS A 209 27.90 -17.81 3.58
C HIS A 209 29.10 -18.41 4.34
N SER A 210 29.59 -19.58 3.91
CA SER A 210 30.77 -20.18 4.54
C SER A 210 32.02 -19.33 4.27
N GLN A 211 32.81 -19.14 5.33
CA GLN A 211 34.00 -18.30 5.30
C GLN A 211 34.98 -18.74 4.21
N ASP A 212 35.18 -20.05 4.03
CA ASP A 212 36.04 -20.64 2.99
C ASP A 212 35.67 -20.23 1.55
N VAL A 213 34.39 -19.93 1.28
CA VAL A 213 33.90 -19.50 -0.04
C VAL A 213 33.83 -17.98 -0.14
N ARG A 214 33.45 -17.30 0.96
CA ARG A 214 33.36 -15.84 1.03
C ARG A 214 34.72 -15.18 0.96
N THR A 215 35.72 -15.76 1.62
CA THR A 215 37.09 -15.29 1.57
C THR A 215 37.89 -16.27 0.73
N LYS A 216 38.04 -15.99 -0.58
CA LYS A 216 39.12 -16.60 -1.38
C LYS A 216 40.47 -16.02 -0.96
N GLY A 217 40.79 -16.10 0.33
CA GLY A 217 42.07 -15.73 0.89
C GLY A 217 43.10 -16.83 0.63
N LYS A 218 44.36 -16.43 0.50
CA LYS A 218 45.47 -17.38 0.60
C LYS A 218 45.40 -18.03 1.99
N ARG A 219 45.73 -19.33 2.08
CA ARG A 219 45.81 -20.07 3.36
C ARG A 219 46.60 -19.28 4.41
N SER A 220 46.15 -19.29 5.65
CA SER A 220 46.89 -18.68 6.76
C SER A 220 48.28 -19.33 6.91
N PHE A 221 49.23 -18.63 7.52
CA PHE A 221 50.58 -19.19 7.76
C PHE A 221 50.52 -20.49 8.59
N ARG A 222 49.62 -20.55 9.58
CA ARG A 222 49.38 -21.74 10.39
C ARG A 222 48.83 -22.91 9.58
N ASP A 223 47.87 -22.67 8.68
CA ASP A 223 47.34 -23.71 7.79
C ASP A 223 48.40 -24.24 6.83
N LYS A 224 49.30 -23.37 6.35
CA LYS A 224 50.45 -23.79 5.53
C LYS A 224 51.41 -24.69 6.31
N GLN A 225 51.70 -24.37 7.57
CA GLN A 225 52.54 -25.20 8.44
C GLN A 225 51.92 -26.58 8.69
N ILE A 226 50.62 -26.64 8.99
CA ILE A 226 49.89 -27.90 9.20
C ILE A 226 49.89 -28.73 7.93
N ALA A 227 49.56 -28.14 6.78
CA ALA A 227 49.56 -28.84 5.50
C ALA A 227 50.95 -29.40 5.12
N LEU A 228 52.01 -28.64 5.41
CA LEU A 228 53.39 -29.10 5.19
C LEU A 228 53.74 -30.28 6.11
N ARG A 229 53.41 -30.19 7.41
CA ARG A 229 53.60 -31.28 8.37
C ARG A 229 52.88 -32.56 7.92
N ASP A 230 51.61 -32.45 7.54
CA ASP A 230 50.80 -33.58 7.10
C ASP A 230 51.34 -34.21 5.81
N ALA A 231 51.80 -33.38 4.87
CA ALA A 231 52.42 -33.86 3.63
C ALA A 231 53.70 -34.65 3.91
N LEU A 232 54.56 -34.18 4.83
CA LEU A 232 55.77 -34.90 5.24
C LEU A 232 55.44 -36.21 5.94
N LEU A 233 54.45 -36.23 6.83
CA LEU A 233 53.99 -37.45 7.50
C LEU A 233 53.45 -38.49 6.51
N LYS A 234 52.69 -38.07 5.49
CA LYS A 234 52.23 -38.97 4.42
C LYS A 234 53.39 -39.54 3.61
N LYS A 235 54.37 -38.71 3.22
CA LYS A 235 55.57 -39.18 2.51
C LYS A 235 56.36 -40.20 3.32
N ARG A 236 56.45 -40.02 4.64
CA ARG A 236 57.10 -40.97 5.56
C ARG A 236 56.36 -42.29 5.71
N LYS A 237 55.03 -42.31 5.54
CA LYS A 237 54.23 -43.54 5.58
C LYS A 237 54.24 -44.33 4.26
N HIS A 238 54.59 -43.67 3.16
CA HIS A 238 54.69 -44.26 1.82
C HIS A 238 56.14 -44.55 1.39
N LYS A 239 57.09 -44.37 2.30
CA LYS A 239 58.43 -44.97 2.25
C LYS A 239 58.40 -46.19 3.15
#